data_AF-A0A227J7L5-F1
#
_entry.id   AF-A0A227J7L5-F1
#
_cell.length_a   1.000
_cell.length_b   1.000
_cell.length_c   1.000
_cell.angle_alpha   90.00
_cell.angle_beta   90.00
_cell.angle_gamma   90.00
#
_symmetry.space_group_name_H-M   'P 1'
#
loop_
_entity.id
_entity.type
_entity.pdbx_description
1 polymer ?
#
loop_
_entity_poly.entity_id
_entity_poly.type
_entity_poly.pdbx_seq_one_letter_code
_entity_poly.pdbx_strand_id
1 'polypeptide(L)' 'QMEYTLPHLVSELKWADIKQRGFMRVTFTADAAQSTWYLVSTIKDKKYQVTTKSASTTNGTTLDII' A
#
# COMPACT_ATOMS: atom_id res chain seq x y z
N GLN A 1 7.53 6.58 18.80
CA GLN A 1 6.39 6.27 19.70
C GLN A 1 5.03 6.65 19.08
N MET A 2 4.89 7.83 18.45
CA MET A 2 3.68 8.25 17.70
C MET A 2 3.30 7.30 16.53
N GLU A 3 4.29 6.63 15.93
CA GLU A 3 4.12 5.69 14.81
C GLU A 3 3.18 4.50 15.11
N TYR A 4 2.99 4.16 16.38
CA TYR A 4 2.10 3.08 16.81
C TYR A 4 0.69 3.59 17.14
N THR A 5 0.52 4.88 17.38
CA THR A 5 -0.74 5.46 17.87
C THR A 5 -1.65 5.88 16.72
N LEU A 6 -1.08 6.35 15.61
CA LEU A 6 -1.80 6.80 14.42
C LEU A 6 -2.69 5.72 13.77
N PRO A 7 -2.28 4.43 13.63
CA PRO A 7 -3.15 3.40 13.07
C PRO A 7 -4.37 3.08 13.96
N HIS A 8 -4.26 3.32 15.28
CA HIS A 8 -5.37 3.12 16.22
C HIS A 8 -6.36 4.28 16.24
N LEU A 9 -5.93 5.49 15.83
CA LEU A 9 -6.77 6.67 15.75
C LEU A 9 -7.72 6.64 14.54
N VAL A 10 -7.38 5.88 13.50
CA VAL A 10 -8.22 5.71 12.30
C VAL A 10 -8.31 4.22 11.96
N SER A 11 -9.15 3.52 12.73
CA SER A 11 -9.30 2.06 12.67
C SER A 11 -9.78 1.52 11.31
N GLU A 12 -10.37 2.38 10.50
CA GLU A 12 -10.85 2.12 9.14
C GLU A 12 -9.67 1.97 8.15
N LEU A 13 -8.51 2.55 8.45
CA LEU A 13 -7.29 2.45 7.65
C LEU A 13 -6.53 1.16 7.95
N LYS A 14 -7.21 0.02 7.79
CA LYS A 14 -6.67 -1.34 8.06
C LYS A 14 -5.40 -1.67 7.26
N TRP A 15 -5.08 -0.89 6.23
CA TRP A 15 -3.95 -1.10 5.34
C TRP A 15 -2.91 0.02 5.36
N ALA A 16 -3.07 1.02 6.24
CA ALA A 16 -2.07 2.08 6.39
C ALA A 16 -0.87 1.58 7.21
N ASP A 17 0.19 1.13 6.52
CA ASP A 17 1.48 0.86 7.16
C ASP A 17 2.37 2.11 7.08
N ILE A 18 2.25 2.95 8.12
CA ILE A 18 2.97 4.23 8.22
C ILE A 18 4.48 4.06 8.47
N LYS A 19 4.92 2.85 8.83
CA LYS A 19 6.35 2.54 9.02
C LYS A 19 7.02 2.17 7.71
N GLN A 20 6.26 1.58 6.79
CA GLN A 20 6.73 1.29 5.45
C GLN A 20 6.73 2.55 4.59
N ARG A 21 7.92 2.94 4.15
CA ARG A 21 8.09 4.08 3.23
C ARG A 21 7.84 3.61 1.81
N GLY A 22 7.08 4.39 1.04
CA GLY A 22 6.71 4.00 -0.30
C GLY A 22 5.65 4.90 -0.89
N PHE A 23 5.17 4.54 -2.08
CA PHE A 23 4.02 5.18 -2.71
C PHE A 23 3.11 4.13 -3.33
N MET A 24 1.82 4.45 -3.44
CA MET A 24 0.85 3.64 -4.15
C MET A 24 0.57 4.26 -5.51
N ARG A 25 0.68 3.45 -6.57
CA ARG A 25 0.14 3.81 -7.88
C ARG A 25 -1.23 3.15 -8.01
N VAL A 26 -2.24 3.94 -8.35
CA VAL A 26 -3.58 3.44 -8.63
C VAL A 26 -3.96 3.82 -10.05
N THR A 27 -4.46 2.85 -10.80
CA THR A 27 -5.05 3.04 -12.12
C THR A 27 -6.53 2.70 -12.01
N PHE A 28 -7.39 3.60 -12.46
CA PHE A 28 -8.84 3.40 -12.50
C PHE A 28 -9.32 3.30 -13.94
N THR A 29 -10.19 2.32 -14.18
CA THR A 29 -11.05 2.21 -15.36
C THR A 29 -12.51 2.25 -14.90
N ALA A 30 -13.45 2.25 -15.84
CA ALA A 30 -14.88 2.26 -15.50
C ALA A 30 -15.32 0.99 -14.73
N ASP A 31 -14.61 -0.11 -14.94
CA ASP A 31 -14.92 -1.46 -14.46
C ASP A 31 -13.96 -1.96 -13.37
N ALA A 32 -12.78 -1.35 -13.21
CA ALA A 32 -11.77 -1.83 -12.29
C ALA A 32 -10.92 -0.72 -11.65
N ALA A 33 -10.46 -0.99 -10.44
CA ALA A 33 -9.35 -0.29 -9.80
C ALA A 33 -8.18 -1.27 -9.64
N GLN A 34 -7.01 -0.88 -10.12
CA GLN A 34 -5.76 -1.61 -9.92
C GLN A 34 -4.80 -0.77 -9.10
N SER A 35 -4.30 -1.33 -8.02
CA SER A 35 -3.35 -0.69 -7.13
C SER A 35 -2.06 -1.50 -7.03
N THR A 36 -0.93 -0.79 -7.03
CA THR A 36 0.38 -1.36 -6.75
C THR A 36 1.09 -0.47 -5.74
N TRP A 37 1.45 -1.07 -4.61
CA TRP A 37 2.32 -0.45 -3.61
C TRP A 37 3.77 -0.71 -3.96
N TYR A 38 4.56 0.36 -4.03
CA TYR A 38 6.01 0.31 -4.15
C TYR A 38 6.60 0.61 -2.77
N LEU A 39 7.08 -0.44 -2.10
CA LEU A 39 7.70 -0.35 -0.78
C LEU A 39 9.20 -0.20 -0.95
N VAL A 40 9.77 0.78 -0.28
CA VAL A 40 11.17 1.18 -0.41
C VAL A 40 11.86 0.96 0.93
N SER A 41 12.99 0.24 0.91
CA SER A 41 13.84 0.14 2.10
C SER A 41 14.39 1.51 2.50
N THR A 42 14.99 1.64 3.69
CA THR A 42 15.55 2.93 4.09
C THR A 42 16.60 3.38 3.07
N ILE A 43 16.49 4.61 2.56
CA ILE A 43 17.38 5.23 1.54
C ILE A 43 18.89 5.13 1.93
N LYS A 44 19.18 4.86 3.20
CA LYS A 44 20.52 4.70 3.77
C LYS A 44 21.09 3.28 3.63
N ASP A 45 20.31 2.30 3.18
CA ASP A 45 20.75 0.92 3.03
C ASP A 45 21.49 0.75 1.69
N LYS A 46 22.74 0.30 1.74
CA LYS A 46 23.57 0.06 0.54
C LYS A 46 23.02 -1.07 -0.33
N LYS A 47 22.23 -1.98 0.24
CA LYS A 47 21.50 -3.03 -0.48
C LYS A 47 20.04 -2.65 -0.58
N TYR A 48 19.77 -1.62 -1.37
CA TYR A 48 18.42 -1.16 -1.68
C TYR A 48 17.54 -2.32 -2.18
N GLN A 49 16.35 -2.50 -1.59
CA GLN A 49 15.37 -3.50 -2.02
C GLN A 49 14.01 -2.83 -2.23
N VAL A 50 13.39 -3.14 -3.37
CA VAL A 50 12.00 -2.75 -3.67
C VAL A 50 11.16 -4.00 -3.58
N THR A 51 10.09 -3.92 -2.81
CA THR A 51 9.06 -4.96 -2.78
C THR A 51 7.75 -4.35 -3.26
N THR A 52 7.02 -5.09 -4.08
CA THR A 52 5.73 -4.65 -4.59
C THR A 52 4.62 -5.51 -4.02
N LYS A 53 3.51 -4.87 -3.63
CA LYS A 53 2.25 -5.56 -3.35
C LYS A 53 1.19 -5.03 -4.29
N SER A 54 0.42 -5.91 -4.91
CA SER A 54 -0.61 -5.51 -5.86
C SER A 54 -1.97 -5.99 -5.41
N ALA A 55 -2.99 -5.18 -5.66
CA ALA A 55 -4.36 -5.59 -5.50
C ALA A 55 -5.19 -4.98 -6.63
N SER A 56 -6.13 -5.75 -7.15
CA SER A 56 -7.00 -5.36 -8.26
C SER A 56 -8.44 -5.71 -7.94
N THR A 57 -9.38 -5.00 -8.52
CA THR A 57 -10.79 -5.40 -8.45
C THR A 57 -11.26 -6.02 -9.76
N THR A 58 -11.95 -7.15 -9.70
CA THR A 58 -12.51 -7.80 -10.89
C THR A 58 -13.73 -7.04 -11.47
N ASN A 59 -14.50 -6.32 -10.63
CA ASN A 59 -15.75 -5.65 -11.03
C ASN A 59 -15.99 -4.32 -10.28
N GLY A 60 -14.92 -3.69 -9.78
CA GLY A 60 -14.99 -2.49 -8.96
C GLY A 60 -15.51 -2.69 -7.53
N THR A 61 -15.95 -3.90 -7.15
CA THR A 61 -16.52 -4.18 -5.81
C THR A 61 -15.80 -5.29 -5.05
N THR A 62 -15.24 -6.28 -5.74
CA THR A 62 -14.47 -7.38 -5.15
C THR A 62 -12.99 -7.12 -5.30
N LEU A 63 -12.21 -7.21 -4.21
CA LEU A 63 -10.76 -7.01 -4.19
C LEU A 63 -10.00 -8.35 -4.22
N ASP A 64 -9.12 -8.50 -5.19
CA ASP A 64 -8.20 -9.62 -5.37
C ASP A 64 -6.78 -9.17 -5.03
N ILE A 65 -6.10 -9.93 -4.16
CA ILE A 65 -4.71 -9.65 -3.73
C ILE A 65 -3.79 -10.63 -4.44
N ILE A 66 -2.71 -10.12 -5.05
CA ILE A 66 -1.74 -10.88 -5.85
C ILE A 66 -0.36 -10.83 -5.17
#